data_AF-A0A8T4KWD3-F1
#
_entry.id   AF-A0A8T4KWD3-F1
#
_cell.length_a   1.000
_cell.length_b   1.000
_cell.length_c   1.000
_cell.angle_alpha   90.00
_cell.angle_beta   90.00
_cell.angle_gamma   90.00
#
_symmetry.space_group_name_H-M   'P 1'
#
loop_
_entity.id
_entity.type
_entity.pdbx_description
1 polymer ?
#
loop_
_entity_poly.entity_id
_entity_poly.type
_entity_poly.pdbx_seq_one_letter_code
_entity_poly.pdbx_strand_id
1 'polypeptide(L)'
;MQEDSARIVNAIKRLDKALNKANLALGKNAELNAMLKEIYELASEIEQISETNPSVSNSLQKALEERCIVDLYVKFENALNELKSTAKSYEEQAIKASLFLENYRNARTYNFADENASRDFVSSLYELFGIETAYLKPEMVGLSDFTAIAKELKLQEEGANTIKVPITQVPALIGKLQKSALAKNFRLENELVKIVFKQPNVLFVEADSSKIKRLDRLCKTLGGSY
;
A
#
# COMPACT_ATOMS: atom_id res chain seq x y z
N MET A 1 -15.13 -22.46 0.03
CA MET A 1 -13.82 -22.64 0.72
C MET A 1 -12.78 -23.39 -0.14
N GLN A 2 -12.95 -24.68 -0.47
CA GLN A 2 -11.95 -25.39 -1.31
C GLN A 2 -11.88 -24.85 -2.75
N GLU A 3 -13.03 -24.50 -3.35
CA GLU A 3 -13.08 -23.95 -4.71
C GLU A 3 -12.45 -22.54 -4.80
N ASP A 4 -12.69 -21.70 -3.79
CA ASP A 4 -12.09 -20.35 -3.71
C ASP A 4 -10.57 -20.40 -3.55
N SER A 5 -10.07 -21.36 -2.75
CA SER A 5 -8.62 -21.58 -2.58
C SER A 5 -7.95 -21.97 -3.90
N ALA A 6 -8.54 -22.88 -4.67
CA ALA A 6 -8.02 -23.27 -5.98
C ALA A 6 -8.03 -22.10 -6.98
N ARG A 7 -9.09 -21.28 -6.97
CA ARG A 7 -9.18 -20.06 -7.79
C ARG A 7 -8.08 -19.07 -7.46
N ILE A 8 -7.79 -18.84 -6.18
CA ILE A 8 -6.70 -17.95 -5.72
C ILE A 8 -5.35 -18.45 -6.18
N VAL A 9 -5.04 -19.74 -6.00
CA VAL A 9 -3.77 -20.34 -6.44
C VAL A 9 -3.57 -20.16 -7.95
N ASN A 10 -4.61 -20.38 -8.74
CA ASN A 10 -4.55 -20.18 -10.19
C ASN A 10 -4.36 -18.70 -10.57
N ALA A 11 -5.02 -17.78 -9.86
CA ALA A 11 -4.84 -16.34 -10.07
C ALA A 11 -3.40 -15.90 -9.77
N ILE A 12 -2.79 -16.39 -8.69
CA ILE A 12 -1.39 -16.10 -8.32
C ILE A 12 -0.43 -16.58 -9.42
N LYS A 13 -0.60 -17.80 -9.92
CA LYS A 13 0.24 -18.32 -11.03
C LYS A 13 0.13 -17.48 -12.30
N ARG A 14 -1.08 -17.00 -12.62
CA ARG A 14 -1.31 -16.13 -13.77
C ARG A 14 -0.67 -14.76 -13.57
N LEU A 15 -0.77 -14.20 -12.36
CA LEU A 15 -0.14 -12.93 -12.00
C LEU A 15 1.39 -13.01 -12.12
N ASP A 16 2.01 -14.04 -11.54
CA ASP A 16 3.46 -14.27 -11.63
C ASP A 16 3.94 -14.35 -13.10
N LYS A 17 3.25 -15.14 -13.93
CA LYS A 17 3.56 -15.22 -15.36
C LYS A 17 3.42 -13.88 -16.07
N ALA A 18 2.40 -13.09 -15.72
CA ALA A 18 2.17 -11.77 -16.31
C ALA A 18 3.26 -10.76 -15.90
N LEU A 19 3.63 -10.73 -14.61
CA LEU A 19 4.70 -9.86 -14.08
C LEU A 19 6.04 -10.16 -14.73
N ASN A 20 6.42 -11.44 -14.82
CA ASN A 20 7.69 -11.83 -15.46
C ASN A 20 7.74 -11.41 -16.94
N LYS A 21 6.63 -11.59 -17.68
CA LYS A 21 6.52 -11.14 -19.07
C LYS A 21 6.62 -9.61 -19.19
N ALA A 22 5.93 -8.88 -18.31
CA ALA A 22 5.95 -7.42 -18.31
C ALA A 22 7.36 -6.87 -18.01
N ASN A 23 8.06 -7.43 -17.01
CA ASN A 23 9.42 -7.02 -16.69
C ASN A 23 10.40 -7.23 -17.87
N LEU A 24 10.29 -8.36 -18.57
CA LEU A 24 11.08 -8.61 -19.77
C LEU A 24 10.77 -7.63 -20.90
N ALA A 25 9.50 -7.28 -21.11
CA ALA A 25 9.09 -6.31 -22.12
C ALA A 25 9.55 -4.89 -21.78
N LEU A 26 9.41 -4.48 -20.52
CA LEU A 26 9.89 -3.17 -20.04
C LEU A 26 11.41 -3.02 -20.19
N GLY A 27 12.18 -4.09 -19.99
CA GLY A 27 13.62 -4.11 -20.23
C GLY A 27 14.02 -3.91 -21.69
N LYS A 28 13.11 -4.13 -22.66
CA LYS A 28 13.34 -3.94 -24.10
C LYS A 28 12.92 -2.56 -24.61
N ASN A 29 12.45 -1.67 -23.74
CA ASN A 29 12.00 -0.32 -24.11
C ASN A 29 13.15 0.63 -24.54
N ALA A 30 14.41 0.16 -24.50
CA ALA A 30 15.56 0.96 -24.93
C ALA A 30 15.49 1.36 -26.41
N GLU A 31 14.94 0.50 -27.28
CA GLU A 31 14.80 0.78 -28.72
C GLU A 31 13.80 1.90 -29.00
N LEU A 32 12.64 1.89 -28.33
CA LEU A 32 11.63 2.94 -28.48
C LEU A 32 12.19 4.29 -28.00
N ASN A 33 12.86 4.30 -26.85
CA ASN A 33 13.48 5.53 -26.33
C ASN A 33 14.56 6.09 -27.27
N ALA A 34 15.35 5.22 -27.91
CA ALA A 34 16.34 5.65 -28.90
C ALA A 34 15.69 6.25 -30.14
N MET A 35 14.64 5.63 -30.68
CA MET A 35 13.89 6.16 -31.82
C MET A 35 13.22 7.50 -31.51
N LEU A 36 12.61 7.64 -30.33
CA LEU A 36 12.02 8.91 -29.88
C LEU A 36 13.07 10.02 -29.81
N LYS A 37 14.24 9.72 -29.24
CA LYS A 37 15.34 10.66 -29.15
C LYS A 37 15.82 11.11 -30.54
N GLU A 38 16.02 10.17 -31.46
CA GLU A 38 16.43 10.45 -32.84
C GLU A 38 15.42 11.35 -33.57
N ILE A 39 14.12 11.09 -33.43
CA ILE A 39 13.07 11.94 -34.02
C ILE A 39 13.19 13.39 -33.55
N TYR A 40 13.37 13.61 -32.23
CA TYR A 40 13.48 14.96 -31.69
C TYR A 40 14.80 15.65 -32.05
N GLU A 41 15.91 14.91 -32.10
CA GLU A 41 17.21 15.44 -32.54
C GLU A 41 17.14 15.89 -34.00
N LEU A 42 16.59 15.07 -34.91
CA LEU A 42 16.44 15.40 -36.32
C LEU A 42 15.47 16.56 -36.56
N ALA A 43 14.35 16.60 -35.82
CA ALA A 43 13.40 17.72 -35.92
C ALA A 43 14.05 19.05 -35.51
N SER A 44 14.83 19.04 -34.42
CA SER A 44 15.56 20.22 -33.94
C SER A 44 16.67 20.65 -34.90
N GLU A 45 17.39 19.71 -35.51
CA GLU A 45 18.39 20.00 -36.53
C GLU A 45 17.76 20.68 -37.76
N ILE A 46 16.63 20.15 -38.25
CA ILE A 46 15.88 20.73 -39.38
C ILE A 46 15.42 22.16 -39.05
N GLU A 47 14.86 22.37 -37.85
CA GLU A 47 14.45 23.68 -37.37
C GLU A 47 15.63 24.67 -37.38
N GLN A 48 16.75 24.30 -36.77
CA GLN A 48 17.94 25.13 -36.70
C GLN A 48 18.52 25.48 -38.08
N ILE A 49 18.58 24.52 -39.00
CA ILE A 49 19.03 24.76 -40.38
C ILE A 49 18.09 25.74 -41.10
N SER A 50 16.77 25.59 -40.89
CA SER A 50 15.77 26.45 -41.53
C SER A 50 15.83 27.90 -41.03
N GLU A 51 16.09 28.11 -39.74
CA GLU A 51 16.23 29.44 -39.13
C GLU A 51 17.53 30.13 -39.56
N THR A 52 18.63 29.39 -39.63
CA THR A 52 19.96 29.92 -39.95
C THR A 52 20.16 30.17 -41.45
N ASN A 53 19.36 29.53 -42.32
CA ASN A 53 19.45 29.70 -43.75
C ASN A 53 18.06 29.80 -44.43
N PRO A 54 17.45 31.00 -44.45
CA PRO A 54 16.10 31.21 -44.99
C PRO A 54 15.93 30.81 -46.46
N SER A 55 17.04 30.76 -47.22
CA SER A 55 17.04 30.34 -48.63
C SER A 55 16.66 28.87 -48.83
N VAL A 56 16.76 28.05 -47.79
CA VAL A 56 16.43 26.61 -47.82
C VAL A 56 14.93 26.36 -47.61
N SER A 57 14.18 27.36 -47.14
CA SER A 57 12.77 27.23 -46.72
C SER A 57 11.86 26.64 -47.81
N ASN A 58 11.96 27.13 -49.06
CA ASN A 58 11.16 26.60 -50.17
C ASN A 58 11.52 25.15 -50.54
N SER A 59 12.80 24.78 -50.41
CA SER A 59 13.24 23.39 -50.67
C SER A 59 12.83 22.45 -49.55
N LEU A 60 12.87 22.93 -48.30
CA LEU A 60 12.40 22.21 -47.13
C LEU A 60 10.90 21.95 -47.20
N GLN A 61 10.09 22.99 -47.48
CA GLN A 61 8.65 22.85 -47.60
C GLN A 61 8.28 21.79 -48.64
N LYS A 62 8.89 21.87 -49.83
CA LYS A 62 8.68 20.87 -50.89
C LYS A 62 9.07 19.46 -50.45
N ALA A 63 10.20 19.29 -49.75
CA ALA A 63 10.64 17.99 -49.27
C ALA A 63 9.71 17.41 -48.18
N LEU A 64 9.17 18.25 -47.29
CA LEU A 64 8.21 17.87 -46.26
C LEU A 64 6.88 17.42 -46.87
N GLU A 65 6.39 18.14 -47.89
CA GLU A 65 5.17 17.83 -48.62
C GLU A 65 5.30 16.53 -49.43
N GLU A 66 6.36 16.38 -50.23
CA GLU A 66 6.60 15.20 -51.07
C GLU A 66 6.71 13.90 -50.25
N ARG A 67 7.26 14.00 -49.03
CA ARG A 67 7.43 12.85 -48.13
C ARG A 67 6.32 12.72 -47.09
N CYS A 68 5.34 13.63 -47.11
CA CYS A 68 4.22 13.69 -46.16
C CYS A 68 4.68 13.63 -44.69
N ILE A 69 5.79 14.28 -44.34
CA ILE A 69 6.41 14.19 -43.01
C ILE A 69 5.47 14.71 -41.92
N VAL A 70 4.75 15.80 -42.21
CA VAL A 70 3.78 16.40 -41.26
C VAL A 70 2.66 15.40 -40.94
N ASP A 71 2.09 14.73 -41.95
CA ASP A 71 1.03 13.73 -41.74
C ASP A 71 1.53 12.51 -40.96
N LEU A 72 2.76 12.06 -41.23
CA LEU A 72 3.40 10.99 -40.48
C LEU A 72 3.61 11.39 -39.02
N TYR A 73 4.06 12.62 -38.78
CA TYR A 73 4.26 13.14 -37.43
C TYR A 73 2.92 13.27 -36.67
N VAL A 74 1.86 13.76 -37.31
CA VAL A 74 0.51 13.82 -36.70
C VAL A 74 0.00 12.42 -36.32
N LYS A 75 0.18 11.42 -37.19
CA LYS A 75 -0.19 10.02 -36.86
C LYS A 75 0.63 9.48 -35.69
N PHE A 76 1.93 9.76 -35.68
CA PHE A 76 2.82 9.40 -34.59
C PHE A 76 2.41 10.07 -33.26
N GLU A 77 2.12 11.36 -33.28
CA GLU A 77 1.69 12.13 -32.10
C GLU A 77 0.37 11.59 -31.54
N ASN A 78 -0.59 11.25 -32.40
CA ASN A 78 -1.85 10.61 -31.98
C ASN A 78 -1.58 9.27 -31.27
N ALA A 79 -0.75 8.41 -31.85
CA ALA A 79 -0.38 7.13 -31.24
C ALA A 79 0.36 7.33 -29.89
N LEU A 80 1.23 8.34 -29.79
CA LEU A 80 1.92 8.70 -28.56
C LEU A 80 0.93 9.17 -27.47
N ASN A 81 -0.07 9.97 -27.85
CA ASN A 81 -1.12 10.45 -26.96
C ASN A 81 -2.05 9.31 -26.47
N GLU A 82 -2.40 8.38 -27.35
CA GLU A 82 -3.15 7.17 -26.99
C GLU A 82 -2.36 6.30 -25.99
N LEU A 83 -1.06 6.11 -26.22
CA LEU A 83 -0.17 5.40 -25.31
C LEU A 83 -0.11 6.10 -23.94
N LYS A 84 0.02 7.44 -23.93
CA LYS A 84 0.04 8.24 -22.70
C LYS A 84 -1.26 8.12 -21.91
N SER A 85 -2.41 8.18 -22.59
CA SER A 85 -3.73 7.99 -21.97
C SER A 85 -3.87 6.59 -21.35
N THR A 86 -3.46 5.57 -22.10
CA THR A 86 -3.49 4.17 -21.64
C THR A 86 -2.56 3.94 -20.44
N ALA A 87 -1.33 4.48 -20.48
CA ALA A 87 -0.38 4.39 -19.39
C ALA A 87 -0.91 5.03 -18.10
N LYS A 88 -1.55 6.20 -18.21
CA LYS A 88 -2.20 6.88 -17.08
C LYS A 88 -3.33 6.04 -16.46
N SER A 89 -4.15 5.39 -17.29
CA SER A 89 -5.20 4.49 -16.78
C SER A 89 -4.61 3.31 -15.98
N TYR A 90 -3.48 2.76 -16.42
CA TYR A 90 -2.79 1.69 -15.69
C TYR A 90 -2.11 2.16 -14.41
N GLU A 91 -1.67 3.41 -14.32
CA GLU A 91 -1.09 3.98 -13.11
C GLU A 91 -2.06 3.92 -11.92
N GLU A 92 -3.32 4.30 -12.12
CA GLU A 92 -4.35 4.22 -11.09
C GLU A 92 -4.58 2.78 -10.61
N GLN A 93 -4.55 1.81 -11.52
CA GLN A 93 -4.68 0.39 -11.19
C GLN A 93 -3.43 -0.15 -10.48
N ALA A 94 -2.25 0.32 -10.87
CA ALA A 94 -0.98 -0.03 -10.23
C ALA A 94 -0.92 0.48 -8.78
N ILE A 95 -1.46 1.66 -8.51
CA ILE A 95 -1.60 2.20 -7.14
C ILE A 95 -2.49 1.28 -6.31
N LYS A 96 -3.67 0.90 -6.83
CA LYS A 96 -4.59 -0.02 -6.13
C LYS A 96 -3.94 -1.38 -5.86
N ALA A 97 -3.25 -1.94 -6.84
CA ALA A 97 -2.54 -3.21 -6.69
C ALA A 97 -1.40 -3.11 -5.67
N SER A 98 -0.63 -2.03 -5.70
CA SER A 98 0.46 -1.77 -4.74
C SER A 98 -0.09 -1.66 -3.31
N LEU A 99 -1.17 -0.91 -3.10
CA LEU A 99 -1.83 -0.81 -1.80
C LEU A 99 -2.31 -2.17 -1.30
N PHE A 100 -2.91 -2.99 -2.16
CA PHE A 100 -3.31 -4.35 -1.80
C PHE A 100 -2.12 -5.21 -1.36
N LEU A 101 -1.02 -5.20 -2.12
CA LEU A 101 0.16 -6.00 -1.82
C LEU A 101 0.90 -5.50 -0.56
N GLU A 102 1.00 -4.19 -0.35
CA GLU A 102 1.57 -3.60 0.85
C GLU A 102 0.71 -3.90 2.08
N ASN A 103 -0.62 -3.81 1.96
CA ASN A 103 -1.53 -4.21 3.04
C ASN A 103 -1.38 -5.70 3.36
N TYR A 104 -1.29 -6.57 2.36
CA TYR A 104 -1.03 -7.99 2.59
C TYR A 104 0.30 -8.25 3.30
N ARG A 105 1.30 -7.41 3.02
CA ARG A 105 2.66 -7.51 3.55
C ARG A 105 2.78 -6.98 4.98
N ASN A 106 2.05 -5.92 5.32
CA ASN A 106 2.22 -5.13 6.55
C ASN A 106 1.00 -5.15 7.46
N ALA A 107 -0.08 -5.85 7.11
CA ALA A 107 -1.26 -5.95 7.95
C ALA A 107 -1.80 -7.37 8.01
N ARG A 108 -2.39 -7.73 9.16
CA ARG A 108 -3.02 -9.03 9.35
C ARG A 108 -4.20 -8.99 10.31
N THR A 109 -5.23 -9.77 10.00
CA THR A 109 -6.33 -10.05 10.91
C THR A 109 -6.08 -11.38 11.61
N TYR A 110 -5.90 -11.35 12.92
CA TYR A 110 -5.77 -12.53 13.77
C TYR A 110 -7.11 -12.83 14.44
N ASN A 111 -7.51 -14.10 14.38
CA ASN A 111 -8.71 -14.62 15.01
C ASN A 111 -8.32 -15.64 16.07
N PHE A 112 -8.85 -15.47 17.28
CA PHE A 112 -8.61 -16.34 18.42
C PHE A 112 -9.89 -17.05 18.84
N ALA A 113 -9.76 -18.19 19.51
CA ALA A 113 -10.90 -18.96 20.01
C ALA A 113 -11.68 -18.20 21.09
N ASP A 114 -10.99 -17.39 21.89
CA ASP A 114 -11.56 -16.60 22.96
C ASP A 114 -10.81 -15.28 23.20
N GLU A 115 -11.36 -14.46 24.10
CA GLU A 115 -10.83 -13.14 24.48
C GLU A 115 -9.56 -13.19 25.33
N ASN A 116 -9.28 -14.31 26.00
CA ASN A 116 -8.06 -14.47 26.79
C ASN A 116 -6.87 -14.71 25.84
N ALA A 117 -7.03 -15.57 24.84
CA ALA A 117 -6.01 -15.83 23.83
C ALA A 117 -5.64 -14.57 23.03
N SER A 118 -6.62 -13.70 22.71
CA SER A 118 -6.34 -12.42 22.07
C SER A 118 -5.58 -11.45 22.99
N ARG A 119 -5.92 -11.42 24.28
CA ARG A 119 -5.19 -10.62 25.28
C ARG A 119 -3.75 -11.11 25.45
N ASP A 120 -3.57 -12.42 25.58
CA ASP A 120 -2.25 -13.06 25.74
C ASP A 120 -1.37 -12.82 24.51
N PHE A 121 -1.98 -12.84 23.31
CA PHE A 121 -1.30 -12.46 22.07
C PHE A 121 -0.80 -11.01 22.10
N VAL A 122 -1.63 -10.06 22.56
CA VAL A 122 -1.22 -8.64 22.64
C VAL A 122 -0.11 -8.44 23.68
N SER A 123 -0.19 -9.10 24.84
CA SER A 123 0.88 -9.05 25.84
C SER A 123 2.19 -9.62 25.30
N SER A 124 2.13 -10.80 24.67
CA SER A 124 3.30 -11.45 24.08
C SER A 124 3.89 -10.66 22.92
N LEU A 125 3.04 -9.99 22.11
CA LEU A 125 3.48 -9.11 21.02
C LEU A 125 4.33 -7.97 21.54
N TYR A 126 3.88 -7.32 22.60
CA TYR A 126 4.59 -6.17 23.15
C TYR A 126 5.91 -6.57 23.80
N GLU A 127 5.95 -7.70 24.50
CA GLU A 127 7.18 -8.28 25.01
C GLU A 127 8.15 -8.66 23.87
N LEU A 128 7.64 -9.32 22.83
CA LEU A 128 8.42 -9.76 21.66
C LEU A 128 9.14 -8.63 20.92
N PHE A 129 8.56 -7.43 20.95
CA PHE A 129 9.10 -6.24 20.29
C PHE A 129 9.73 -5.23 21.25
N GLY A 130 9.82 -5.53 22.55
CA GLY A 130 10.42 -4.63 23.54
C GLY A 130 9.67 -3.29 23.64
N ILE A 131 8.34 -3.32 23.52
CA ILE A 131 7.51 -2.13 23.58
C ILE A 131 7.22 -1.80 25.05
N GLU A 132 7.60 -0.60 25.48
CA GLU A 132 7.40 -0.15 26.87
C GLU A 132 6.07 0.58 27.09
N THR A 133 5.54 1.22 26.04
CA THR A 133 4.33 2.06 26.10
C THR A 133 3.46 1.87 24.86
N ALA A 134 2.15 1.93 25.06
CA ALA A 134 1.15 1.99 24.01
C ALA A 134 0.21 3.19 24.20
N TYR A 135 -0.42 3.63 23.12
CA TYR A 135 -1.42 4.69 23.12
C TYR A 135 -2.80 4.11 22.81
N LEU A 136 -3.71 4.23 23.76
CA LEU A 136 -5.11 3.90 23.57
C LEU A 136 -5.83 5.07 22.91
N LYS A 137 -6.48 4.79 21.77
CA LYS A 137 -7.30 5.75 21.02
C LYS A 137 -8.58 5.08 20.50
N PRO A 138 -9.66 5.83 20.25
CA PRO A 138 -10.80 5.28 19.54
C PRO A 138 -10.43 5.06 18.07
N GLU A 139 -11.03 4.07 17.42
CA GLU A 139 -10.78 3.83 15.99
C GLU A 139 -11.23 5.02 15.14
N MET A 140 -12.40 5.60 15.46
CA MET A 140 -12.88 6.87 14.94
C MET A 140 -13.28 7.81 16.06
N VAL A 141 -13.12 9.11 15.84
CA VAL A 141 -13.48 10.15 16.82
C VAL A 141 -14.98 10.04 17.17
N GLY A 142 -15.29 10.04 18.47
CA GLY A 142 -16.66 9.97 18.98
C GLY A 142 -17.23 8.55 19.16
N LEU A 143 -16.52 7.49 18.74
CA LEU A 143 -17.02 6.11 18.91
C LEU A 143 -16.89 5.56 20.33
N SER A 144 -16.01 6.10 21.16
CA SER A 144 -15.72 5.56 22.48
C SER A 144 -15.16 6.62 23.41
N ASP A 145 -15.62 6.60 24.67
CA ASP A 145 -15.08 7.39 25.78
C ASP A 145 -14.38 6.45 26.76
N PHE A 146 -13.08 6.65 26.94
CA PHE A 146 -12.23 5.83 27.80
C PHE A 146 -11.94 6.48 29.17
N THR A 147 -12.50 7.65 29.45
CA THR A 147 -12.20 8.46 30.65
C THR A 147 -12.44 7.69 31.94
N ALA A 148 -13.53 6.91 32.02
CA ALA A 148 -13.84 6.10 33.20
C ALA A 148 -12.78 5.02 33.45
N ILE A 149 -12.34 4.33 32.39
CA ILE A 149 -11.33 3.28 32.47
C ILE A 149 -9.95 3.87 32.77
N ALA A 150 -9.62 5.02 32.17
CA ALA A 150 -8.39 5.75 32.43
C ALA A 150 -8.26 6.15 33.91
N LYS A 151 -9.33 6.70 34.49
CA LYS A 151 -9.38 7.06 35.91
C LYS A 151 -9.23 5.86 36.83
N GLU A 152 -9.92 4.76 36.52
CA GLU A 152 -9.85 3.53 37.31
C GLU A 152 -8.43 2.95 37.34
N LEU A 153 -7.78 2.93 36.17
CA LEU A 153 -6.42 2.38 36.02
C LEU A 153 -5.32 3.41 36.32
N LYS A 154 -5.68 4.64 36.72
CA LYS A 154 -4.73 5.75 36.96
C LYS A 154 -3.80 6.00 35.78
N LEU A 155 -4.34 5.92 34.57
CA LEU A 155 -3.61 6.14 33.32
C LEU A 155 -3.51 7.64 33.01
N GLN A 156 -2.44 8.02 32.33
CA GLN A 156 -2.18 9.41 31.96
C GLN A 156 -2.84 9.75 30.63
N GLU A 157 -3.65 10.81 30.60
CA GLU A 157 -4.15 11.40 29.37
C GLU A 157 -3.07 12.29 28.74
N GLU A 158 -2.76 12.09 27.45
CA GLU A 158 -1.79 12.90 26.70
C GLU A 158 -2.46 13.83 25.66
N GLY A 159 -3.79 13.82 25.56
CA GLY A 159 -4.56 14.68 24.66
C GLY A 159 -6.02 14.25 24.53
N ALA A 160 -6.77 14.87 23.63
CA ALA A 160 -8.17 14.53 23.40
C ALA A 160 -8.31 13.05 22.98
N ASN A 161 -8.96 12.23 23.82
CA ASN A 161 -9.21 10.80 23.62
C ASN A 161 -7.94 9.96 23.38
N THR A 162 -6.77 10.40 23.88
CA THR A 162 -5.52 9.63 23.83
C THR A 162 -5.01 9.37 25.23
N ILE A 163 -4.88 8.09 25.58
CA ILE A 163 -4.40 7.65 26.88
C ILE A 163 -3.09 6.90 26.70
N LYS A 164 -2.07 7.32 27.45
CA LYS A 164 -0.79 6.61 27.51
C LYS A 164 -0.90 5.42 28.46
N VAL A 165 -0.49 4.25 27.99
CA VAL A 165 -0.62 2.97 28.69
C VAL A 165 0.76 2.34 28.84
N PRO A 166 1.33 2.27 30.06
CA PRO A 166 2.51 1.46 30.31
C PRO A 166 2.23 0.00 29.98
N ILE A 167 3.21 -0.71 29.41
CA ILE A 167 2.99 -2.09 28.95
C ILE A 167 2.48 -3.03 30.06
N THR A 168 2.96 -2.84 31.29
CA THR A 168 2.54 -3.61 32.47
C THR A 168 1.03 -3.49 32.77
N GLN A 169 0.37 -2.43 32.28
CA GLN A 169 -1.05 -2.18 32.48
C GLN A 169 -1.92 -2.59 31.30
N VAL A 170 -1.34 -2.90 30.14
CA VAL A 170 -2.08 -3.32 28.93
C VAL A 170 -2.99 -4.53 29.18
N PRO A 171 -2.56 -5.61 29.86
CA PRO A 171 -3.46 -6.76 30.11
C PRO A 171 -4.69 -6.37 30.93
N ALA A 172 -4.50 -5.54 31.96
CA ALA A 172 -5.59 -5.06 32.81
C ALA A 172 -6.53 -4.14 32.03
N LEU A 173 -5.99 -3.25 31.19
CA LEU A 173 -6.77 -2.38 30.31
C LEU A 173 -7.64 -3.18 29.34
N ILE A 174 -7.05 -4.14 28.62
CA ILE A 174 -7.78 -4.98 27.67
C ILE A 174 -8.88 -5.77 28.40
N GLY A 175 -8.57 -6.36 29.55
CA GLY A 175 -9.55 -7.10 30.35
C GLY A 175 -10.71 -6.22 30.83
N LYS A 176 -10.49 -4.93 31.11
CA LYS A 176 -11.54 -3.97 31.44
C LYS A 176 -12.38 -3.61 30.21
N LEU A 177 -11.72 -3.33 29.08
CA LEU A 177 -12.40 -2.99 27.83
C LEU A 177 -13.28 -4.15 27.35
N GLN A 178 -12.78 -5.38 27.38
CA GLN A 178 -13.50 -6.60 26.98
C GLN A 178 -14.77 -6.85 27.81
N LYS A 179 -14.75 -6.53 29.11
CA LYS A 179 -15.91 -6.63 30.01
C LYS A 179 -16.93 -5.50 29.85
N SER A 180 -16.60 -4.47 29.06
CA SER A 180 -17.44 -3.30 28.85
C SER A 180 -18.04 -3.31 27.45
N ALA A 181 -19.00 -2.42 27.18
CA ALA A 181 -19.53 -2.23 25.83
C ALA A 181 -18.48 -1.69 24.82
N LEU A 182 -17.28 -1.30 25.30
CA LEU A 182 -16.17 -0.74 24.54
C LEU A 182 -15.17 -1.81 24.04
N ALA A 183 -15.55 -3.08 24.04
CA ALA A 183 -14.71 -4.20 23.62
C ALA A 183 -14.37 -4.22 22.11
N LYS A 184 -14.81 -3.22 21.35
CA LYS A 184 -14.61 -3.07 19.90
C LYS A 184 -14.33 -1.60 19.55
N ASN A 185 -13.76 -1.37 18.37
CA ASN A 185 -13.54 -0.05 17.78
C ASN A 185 -12.56 0.84 18.57
N PHE A 186 -11.61 0.23 19.27
CA PHE A 186 -10.47 0.94 19.84
C PHE A 186 -9.17 0.41 19.22
N ARG A 187 -8.14 1.23 19.32
CA ARG A 187 -6.80 0.87 18.88
C ARG A 187 -5.76 1.12 19.97
N LEU A 188 -4.80 0.22 20.04
CA LEU A 188 -3.55 0.39 20.77
C LEU A 188 -2.45 0.58 19.75
N GLU A 189 -1.76 1.71 19.78
CA GLU A 189 -0.70 2.02 18.82
C GLU A 189 0.57 2.54 19.48
N ASN A 190 1.69 2.30 18.81
CA ASN A 190 2.96 2.96 19.05
C ASN A 190 3.70 3.09 17.71
N GLU A 191 4.98 3.46 17.75
CA GLU A 191 5.80 3.65 16.56
C GLU A 191 6.04 2.38 15.73
N LEU A 192 5.88 1.19 16.34
CA LEU A 192 6.21 -0.10 15.75
C LEU A 192 5.00 -0.91 15.27
N VAL A 193 3.88 -0.78 15.98
CA VAL A 193 2.68 -1.60 15.79
C VAL A 193 1.42 -0.79 16.09
N LYS A 194 0.39 -0.99 15.28
CA LYS A 194 -0.99 -0.59 15.56
C LYS A 194 -1.90 -1.82 15.61
N ILE A 195 -2.66 -1.95 16.69
CA ILE A 195 -3.59 -3.05 16.95
C ILE A 195 -4.98 -2.46 17.05
N VAL A 196 -5.90 -2.91 16.20
CA VAL A 196 -7.31 -2.52 16.19
C VAL A 196 -8.14 -3.70 16.64
N PHE A 197 -8.92 -3.52 17.70
CA PHE A 197 -9.84 -4.53 18.20
C PHE A 197 -11.16 -4.43 17.42
N LYS A 198 -11.37 -5.35 16.47
CA LYS A 198 -12.62 -5.44 15.70
C LYS A 198 -13.69 -6.16 16.51
N GLN A 199 -13.29 -7.18 17.26
CA GLN A 199 -14.08 -7.93 18.23
C GLN A 199 -13.16 -8.35 19.39
N PRO A 200 -13.69 -8.81 20.54
CA PRO A 200 -12.85 -9.23 21.67
C PRO A 200 -11.77 -10.26 21.31
N ASN A 201 -12.04 -11.13 20.33
CA ASN A 201 -11.17 -12.19 19.84
C ASN A 201 -10.67 -11.98 18.40
N VAL A 202 -10.94 -10.82 17.78
CA VAL A 202 -10.52 -10.51 16.40
C VAL A 202 -9.73 -9.21 16.37
N LEU A 203 -8.44 -9.33 16.06
CA LEU A 203 -7.47 -8.24 16.08
C LEU A 203 -6.97 -7.96 14.66
N PHE A 204 -7.07 -6.71 14.22
CA PHE A 204 -6.39 -6.27 13.01
C PHE A 204 -5.11 -5.54 13.40
N VAL A 205 -3.97 -6.04 12.94
CA VAL A 205 -2.64 -5.53 13.31
C VAL A 205 -1.93 -5.01 12.09
N GLU A 206 -1.42 -3.79 12.17
CA GLU A 206 -0.53 -3.16 11.19
C GLU A 206 0.87 -3.04 11.78
N ALA A 207 1.89 -3.52 11.06
CA ALA A 207 3.29 -3.49 11.45
C ALA A 207 4.19 -3.73 10.22
N ASP A 208 5.50 -3.47 10.34
CA ASP A 208 6.44 -3.87 9.30
C ASP A 208 6.34 -5.38 8.99
N SER A 209 6.55 -5.75 7.73
CA SER A 209 6.50 -7.16 7.28
C SER A 209 7.30 -8.15 8.12
N SER A 210 8.47 -7.75 8.63
CA SER A 210 9.30 -8.60 9.49
C SER A 210 8.62 -8.87 10.84
N LYS A 211 7.89 -7.89 11.38
CA LYS A 211 7.09 -8.01 12.61
C LYS A 211 5.85 -8.86 12.34
N ILE A 212 5.11 -8.63 11.25
CA ILE A 212 3.97 -9.48 10.85
C ILE A 212 4.37 -10.96 10.78
N LYS A 213 5.49 -11.30 10.14
CA LYS A 213 5.98 -12.70 10.08
C LYS A 213 6.29 -13.31 11.45
N ARG A 214 6.70 -12.50 12.44
CA ARG A 214 6.92 -12.96 13.82
C ARG A 214 5.59 -13.15 14.55
N LEU A 215 4.64 -12.26 14.32
CA LEU A 215 3.28 -12.33 14.87
C LEU A 215 2.49 -13.51 14.32
N ASP A 216 2.63 -13.81 13.04
CA ASP A 216 2.13 -15.03 12.40
C ASP A 216 2.54 -16.31 13.18
N ARG A 217 3.80 -16.39 13.61
CA ARG A 217 4.31 -17.52 14.39
C ARG A 217 3.73 -17.52 15.80
N LEU A 218 3.71 -16.35 16.45
CA LEU A 218 3.14 -16.19 17.78
C LEU A 218 1.65 -16.57 17.82
N CYS A 219 0.88 -16.12 16.82
CA CYS A 219 -0.54 -16.43 16.69
C CYS A 219 -0.78 -17.95 16.62
N LYS A 220 0.01 -18.67 15.83
CA LYS A 220 -0.07 -20.14 15.74
C LYS A 220 0.24 -20.83 17.07
N THR A 221 1.25 -20.35 17.80
CA THR A 221 1.59 -20.90 19.13
C THR A 221 0.44 -20.74 20.12
N LEU A 222 -0.35 -19.66 20.00
CA LEU A 222 -1.51 -19.38 20.84
C LEU A 222 -2.83 -19.95 20.28
N GLY A 223 -2.76 -20.84 19.28
CA GLY A 223 -3.94 -21.50 18.71
C GLY A 223 -4.84 -20.58 17.86
N GLY A 224 -4.36 -19.41 17.45
CA GLY A 224 -5.08 -18.49 16.57
C GLY A 224 -4.91 -18.80 15.08
N SER A 225 -5.66 -18.07 14.25
CA SER A 225 -5.65 -18.18 12.77
C SER A 225 -5.67 -16.82 12.07
N TYR A 226 -5.16 -16.75 10.84
CA TYR A 226 -4.99 -15.52 10.05
C TYR A 226 -4.78 -15.78 8.55
#